data_AF-A0A960IWX0-F1
#
_entry.id   AF-A0A960IWX0-F1
#
_cell.length_a   1.000
_cell.length_b   1.000
_cell.length_c   1.000
_cell.angle_alpha   90.00
_cell.angle_beta   90.00
_cell.angle_gamma   90.00
#
_symmetry.space_group_name_H-M   'P 1'
#
loop_
_entity.id
_entity.type
_entity.pdbx_description
1 polymer ?
#
loop_
_entity_poly.entity_id
_entity_poly.type
_entity_poly.pdbx_seq_one_letter_code
_entity_poly.pdbx_strand_id
1 'polypeptide(L)' 'ADPDTLTWETPEGIAIAPLYTEADLEGVEGLGTLPGAEPFVRGVRATMYANRPWTIRQYAGFS' A
#
# COMPACT_ATOMS: atom_id res chain seq x y z
N ALA A 1 23.80 -14.23 13.81
CA ALA A 1 22.97 -14.41 12.61
C ALA A 1 23.35 -13.30 11.64
N ASP A 2 23.51 -13.62 10.36
CA ASP A 2 23.87 -12.64 9.33
C ASP A 2 22.59 -11.86 8.94
N PRO A 3 22.55 -10.52 9.07
CA PRO A 3 21.40 -9.71 8.68
C PRO A 3 20.94 -9.93 7.25
N ASP A 4 21.86 -10.27 6.34
CA ASP A 4 21.56 -10.44 4.91
C ASP A 4 20.65 -11.65 4.66
N THR A 5 20.63 -12.61 5.59
CA THR A 5 19.73 -13.78 5.53
C THR A 5 18.27 -13.47 5.87
N LEU A 6 17.97 -12.25 6.30
CA LEU A 6 16.63 -11.83 6.71
C LEU A 6 15.84 -11.15 5.58
N THR A 7 16.47 -10.86 4.44
CA THR A 7 15.78 -10.32 3.26
C THR A 7 14.82 -11.35 2.69
N TRP A 8 13.58 -10.93 2.46
CA TRP A 8 12.55 -11.79 1.89
C TRP A 8 12.34 -11.47 0.40
N GLU A 9 12.63 -12.44 -0.46
CA GLU A 9 12.28 -12.39 -1.88
C GLU A 9 10.80 -12.77 -2.08
N THR A 10 9.97 -11.80 -2.49
CA THR A 10 8.56 -12.06 -2.76
C THR A 10 8.36 -12.75 -4.13
N PRO A 11 7.22 -13.41 -4.36
CA PRO A 11 6.88 -13.98 -5.67
C PRO A 11 6.89 -12.95 -6.82
N GLU A 12 6.68 -11.67 -6.51
CA GLU A 12 6.74 -10.56 -7.47
C GLU A 12 8.18 -10.17 -7.85
N GLY A 13 9.20 -10.79 -7.25
CA GLY A 13 10.61 -10.50 -7.51
C GLY A 13 11.11 -9.23 -6.82
N ILE A 14 10.48 -8.86 -5.70
CA ILE A 14 10.86 -7.69 -4.89
C ILE A 14 11.56 -8.18 -3.62
N ALA A 15 12.77 -7.69 -3.40
CA ALA A 15 13.52 -7.93 -2.16
C ALA A 15 12.99 -7.01 -1.04
N ILE A 16 12.32 -7.59 -0.05
CA ILE A 16 11.85 -6.87 1.14
C ILE A 16 12.95 -6.88 2.20
N ALA A 17 13.44 -5.68 2.53
CA ALA A 17 14.42 -5.48 3.59
C ALA A 17 13.79 -5.77 4.97
N PRO A 18 14.57 -6.30 5.93
CA PRO A 18 14.06 -6.60 7.28
C PRO A 18 13.81 -5.35 8.13
N LEU A 19 14.30 -4.19 7.69
CA LEU A 19 14.14 -2.90 8.34
C LEU A 19 14.10 -1.79 7.28
N TYR A 20 13.15 -0.87 7.44
CA TYR A 20 13.07 0.38 6.67
C TYR A 20 13.15 1.57 7.62
N THR A 21 13.69 2.67 7.13
CA THR A 21 14.00 3.90 7.85
C THR A 21 13.47 5.12 7.07
N GLU A 22 13.64 6.32 7.61
CA GLU A 22 13.29 7.56 6.91
C GLU A 22 14.11 7.76 5.62
N ALA A 23 15.35 7.26 5.58
CA ALA A 23 16.19 7.36 4.38
C ALA A 23 15.59 6.63 3.18
N ASP A 24 14.82 5.56 3.42
CA ASP A 24 14.16 4.78 2.37
C ASP A 24 12.96 5.52 1.74
N LEU A 25 12.56 6.66 2.29
CA LEU A 25 11.55 7.54 1.70
C LEU A 25 12.14 8.49 0.66
N GLU A 26 13.47 8.59 0.53
CA GLU A 26 14.12 9.47 -0.44
C GLU A 26 13.72 9.09 -1.87
N GLY A 27 13.23 10.06 -2.63
CA GLY A 27 12.75 9.86 -4.00
C GLY A 27 11.38 9.20 -4.13
N VAL A 28 10.70 8.86 -3.03
CA VAL A 28 9.32 8.34 -3.09
C VAL A 28 8.35 9.47 -3.45
N GLU A 29 7.71 9.36 -4.60
CA GLU A 29 6.69 10.29 -5.05
C GLU A 29 5.38 10.10 -4.28
N GLY A 30 4.60 11.18 -4.12
CA GLY A 30 3.23 11.09 -3.60
C GLY A 30 3.07 11.11 -2.07
N LEU A 31 4.16 11.16 -1.28
CA LEU A 31 4.12 11.17 0.20
C LEU A 31 3.26 12.31 0.78
N GLY A 32 3.28 13.49 0.14
CA GLY A 32 2.52 14.67 0.57
C GLY A 32 1.14 14.84 -0.06
N THR A 33 0.67 13.88 -0.86
CA THR A 33 -0.60 14.01 -1.59
C THR A 33 -1.82 13.87 -0.67
N LEU A 34 -2.96 14.37 -1.14
CA LEU A 34 -4.25 14.24 -0.46
C LEU A 34 -5.11 13.16 -1.13
N PRO A 35 -5.91 12.41 -0.36
CA PRO A 35 -6.94 11.55 -0.94
C PRO A 35 -7.94 12.40 -1.74
N GLY A 36 -8.46 11.87 -2.84
CA GLY A 36 -9.38 12.58 -3.74
C GLY A 36 -8.72 13.63 -4.65
N ALA A 37 -7.40 13.75 -4.65
CA ALA A 37 -6.64 14.59 -5.55
C ALA A 37 -5.68 13.75 -6.41
N GLU A 38 -5.44 14.19 -7.66
CA GLU A 38 -4.46 13.57 -8.56
C GLU A 38 -3.08 13.52 -7.90
N PRO A 39 -2.29 12.42 -8.01
CA PRO A 39 -2.52 11.17 -8.78
C PRO A 39 -3.31 10.08 -8.03
N PHE A 40 -4.05 10.43 -6.99
CA PHE A 40 -4.94 9.55 -6.23
C PHE A 40 -4.26 8.38 -5.49
N VAL A 41 -2.95 8.48 -5.22
CA VAL A 41 -2.16 7.47 -4.48
C VAL A 41 -2.79 7.12 -3.13
N ARG A 42 -3.41 8.09 -2.45
CA ARG A 42 -4.07 7.90 -1.15
C ARG A 42 -5.57 7.58 -1.25
N GLY A 43 -6.06 7.33 -2.46
CA GLY A 43 -7.44 6.97 -2.76
C GLY A 43 -8.18 8.05 -3.55
N VAL A 44 -9.22 7.62 -4.27
CA VAL A 44 -9.97 8.45 -5.23
C VAL A 44 -11.04 9.37 -4.61
N ARG A 45 -11.31 9.25 -3.30
CA ARG A 45 -12.31 10.07 -2.60
C ARG A 45 -11.65 10.84 -1.46
N ALA A 46 -12.01 12.11 -1.29
CA ALA A 46 -11.43 13.00 -0.27
C ALA A 46 -11.54 12.46 1.16
N THR A 47 -12.61 11.73 1.49
CA THR A 47 -12.85 11.20 2.85
C THR A 47 -12.67 9.69 2.96
N MET A 48 -12.38 9.00 1.85
CA MET A 48 -12.33 7.54 1.75
C MET A 48 -13.41 6.83 2.59
N TYR A 49 -13.01 6.11 3.63
CA TYR A 49 -13.89 5.30 4.47
C TYR A 49 -14.23 5.93 5.82
N ALA A 50 -13.86 7.20 6.06
CA ALA A 50 -14.11 7.86 7.35
C ALA A 50 -15.62 7.94 7.71
N ASN A 51 -16.50 8.01 6.71
CA ASN A 51 -17.97 8.06 6.93
C ASN A 51 -18.73 6.90 6.27
N ARG A 52 -18.25 6.36 5.14
CA ARG A 52 -18.89 5.24 4.44
C ARG A 52 -17.85 4.17 4.10
N PRO A 53 -17.91 2.97 4.69
CA PRO A 53 -16.95 1.91 4.41
C PRO A 53 -17.12 1.37 2.98
N TRP A 54 -16.19 0.51 2.55
CA TRP A 54 -16.30 -0.19 1.27
C TRP A 54 -17.57 -1.06 1.22
N THR A 55 -18.14 -1.19 0.03
CA THR A 55 -19.32 -2.04 -0.18
C THR A 55 -18.94 -3.51 -0.04
N ILE A 56 -19.58 -4.24 0.87
CA ILE A 56 -19.49 -5.70 0.92
C ILE A 56 -20.21 -6.27 -0.32
N ARG A 57 -19.50 -7.05 -1.13
CA ARG A 57 -20.05 -7.72 -2.32
C ARG A 57 -19.76 -9.21 -2.20
N GLN A 58 -20.78 -9.99 -1.80
CA GLN A 58 -20.62 -11.43 -1.56
C GLN A 58 -20.59 -12.28 -2.84
N TYR A 59 -21.11 -11.75 -3.97
CA TYR A 59 -21.24 -12.49 -5.23
C TYR A 59 -21.88 -13.89 -5.06
N ALA A 60 -22.90 -14.00 -4.21
CA ALA A 60 -23.63 -15.25 -4.02
C ALA A 60 -24.50 -15.60 -5.23
N GLY A 61 -24.56 -16.88 -5.60
CA GLY A 61 -25.35 -17.42 -6.70
C GLY A 61 -25.53 -18.94 -6.55
N PHE A 62 -26.49 -19.51 -7.29
CA PHE A 62 -26.80 -20.94 -7.31
C PHE A 62 -26.66 -21.49 -8.75
N SER A 63 -26.59 -22.82 -8.86
CA SER A 63 -26.53 -23.59 -10.11
C SER A 63 -27.87 -23.68 -10.83
#